data_AF-A0A1X0U5G1-F1
#
_entry.id   AF-A0A1X0U5G1-F1
#
_cell.length_a   1.000
_cell.length_b   1.000
_cell.length_c   1.000
_cell.angle_alpha   90.00
_cell.angle_beta   90.00
_cell.angle_gamma   90.00
#
_symmetry.space_group_name_H-M   'P 1'
#
loop_
_entity.id
_entity.type
_entity.pdbx_description
1 polymer ?
#
loop_
_entity_poly.entity_id
_entity_poly.type
_entity_poly.pdbx_seq_one_letter_code
_entity_poly.pdbx_strand_id
1 'polypeptide(L)'
;MLLRENKNVSTKKILLERLFELASTEYQKKYIDNATTDKYTCGDELVNEIINPLELIQRPENKYLFDNNELLAIKEYKNKLDTICKNNNTDTDLYEMSEVWNKIIISSVNLLNLLGYSLNDFDEDANLIAEHKV
;
A
#
# COMPACT_ATOMS: atom_id res chain seq x y z
N MET A 1 15.49 9.12 22.29
CA MET A 1 15.39 9.70 20.94
C MET A 1 15.40 8.59 19.87
N LEU A 2 16.35 7.66 19.93
CA LEU A 2 16.48 6.47 19.05
C LEU A 2 15.20 5.59 18.86
N LEU A 3 14.41 5.38 19.92
CA LEU A 3 13.19 4.54 19.82
C LEU A 3 12.08 5.16 18.95
N ARG A 4 12.01 6.50 18.84
CA ARG A 4 11.05 7.18 17.97
C ARG A 4 11.49 7.12 16.51
N GLU A 5 12.77 7.35 16.24
CA GLU A 5 13.35 7.26 14.90
C GLU A 5 13.16 5.85 14.31
N ASN A 6 13.44 4.79 15.07
CA ASN A 6 13.24 3.40 14.61
C ASN A 6 11.76 3.06 14.35
N LYS A 7 10.81 3.53 15.19
CA LYS A 7 9.38 3.31 14.95
C LYS A 7 8.89 4.02 13.68
N ASN A 8 9.43 5.20 13.40
CA ASN A 8 8.98 6.04 12.30
C ASN A 8 9.57 5.62 10.94
N VAL A 9 10.83 5.13 10.90
CA VAL A 9 11.38 4.42 9.72
C VAL A 9 10.53 3.18 9.40
N SER A 10 10.04 2.48 10.44
CA SER A 10 9.07 1.39 10.30
C SER A 10 7.78 1.85 9.62
N THR A 11 7.24 3.04 9.93
CA THR A 11 5.98 3.52 9.32
C THR A 11 6.10 3.75 7.82
N LYS A 12 7.22 4.33 7.35
CA LYS A 12 7.48 4.51 5.92
C LYS A 12 7.57 3.16 5.21
N LYS A 13 8.36 2.24 5.78
CA LYS A 13 8.52 0.89 5.25
C LYS A 13 7.17 0.17 5.14
N ILE A 14 6.38 0.15 6.22
CA ILE A 14 5.05 -0.50 6.22
C ILE A 14 4.16 0.08 5.11
N LEU A 15 4.11 1.40 4.92
CA LEU A 15 3.31 1.98 3.83
C LEU A 15 3.75 1.46 2.46
N LEU A 16 5.07 1.42 2.21
CA LEU A 16 5.63 0.97 0.94
C LEU A 16 5.32 -0.50 0.67
N GLU A 17 5.46 -1.36 1.69
CA GLU A 17 5.15 -2.79 1.58
C GLU A 17 3.66 -3.01 1.30
N ARG A 18 2.75 -2.31 2.00
CA ARG A 18 1.30 -2.40 1.72
C ARG A 18 0.93 -1.85 0.34
N LEU A 19 1.60 -0.80 -0.13
CA LEU A 19 1.42 -0.30 -1.50
C LEU A 19 1.85 -1.34 -2.53
N PHE A 20 2.96 -2.02 -2.30
CA PHE A 20 3.43 -3.09 -3.18
C PHE A 20 2.42 -4.24 -3.26
N GLU A 21 1.86 -4.70 -2.14
CA GLU A 21 0.87 -5.79 -2.12
C GLU A 21 -0.36 -5.46 -2.99
N LEU A 22 -0.84 -4.21 -2.94
CA LEU A 22 -1.93 -3.72 -3.80
C LEU A 22 -1.52 -3.48 -5.26
N ALA A 23 -0.25 -3.18 -5.51
CA ALA A 23 0.27 -2.87 -6.84
C ALA A 23 0.71 -4.13 -7.62
N SER A 24 1.10 -5.20 -6.92
CA SER A 24 1.68 -6.40 -7.52
C SER A 24 0.63 -7.48 -7.80
N THR A 25 0.33 -7.68 -9.09
CA THR A 25 -0.51 -8.81 -9.52
C THR A 25 0.14 -10.16 -9.24
N GLU A 26 1.48 -10.24 -9.21
CA GLU A 26 2.21 -11.45 -8.85
C GLU A 26 2.01 -11.80 -7.38
N TYR A 27 2.10 -10.80 -6.49
CA TYR A 27 1.82 -10.98 -5.06
C TYR A 27 0.37 -11.46 -4.84
N GLN A 28 -0.58 -10.78 -5.49
CA GLN A 28 -2.01 -11.11 -5.39
C GLN A 28 -2.29 -12.53 -5.90
N LYS A 29 -1.71 -12.91 -7.04
CA LYS A 29 -1.83 -14.28 -7.55
C LYS A 29 -1.23 -15.32 -6.61
N LYS A 30 -0.11 -15.01 -5.95
CA LYS A 30 0.54 -15.90 -4.99
C LYS A 30 -0.30 -16.09 -3.73
N TYR A 31 -0.86 -15.02 -3.19
CA TYR A 31 -1.45 -15.00 -1.84
C TYR A 31 -2.98 -14.92 -1.77
N ILE A 32 -3.64 -14.65 -2.90
CA ILE A 32 -5.10 -14.70 -3.06
C ILE A 32 -5.47 -15.93 -3.90
N ASP A 33 -5.04 -15.99 -5.16
CA ASP A 33 -5.46 -17.06 -6.09
C ASP A 33 -4.86 -18.43 -5.76
N ASN A 34 -3.59 -18.46 -5.34
CA ASN A 34 -2.83 -19.70 -5.08
C ASN A 34 -2.40 -19.81 -3.61
N ALA A 35 -3.19 -19.21 -2.73
CA ALA A 35 -2.87 -19.18 -1.30
C ALA A 35 -2.67 -20.59 -0.74
N THR A 36 -1.68 -20.71 0.14
CA THR A 36 -1.42 -21.94 0.88
C THR A 36 -1.86 -21.77 2.33
N THR A 37 -1.82 -22.84 3.12
CA THR A 37 -2.14 -22.77 4.56
C THR A 37 -1.19 -21.86 5.36
N ASP A 38 -0.01 -21.57 4.81
CA ASP A 38 1.04 -20.84 5.52
C ASP A 38 0.90 -19.31 5.37
N LYS A 39 0.31 -18.85 4.25
CA LYS A 39 0.03 -17.43 4.01
C LYS A 39 -1.12 -17.27 3.01
N TYR A 40 -2.13 -16.53 3.44
CA TYR A 40 -3.37 -16.19 2.72
C TYR A 40 -3.73 -14.74 3.01
N THR A 41 -4.29 -14.05 2.01
CA THR A 41 -4.94 -12.73 2.15
C THR A 41 -6.16 -12.67 1.24
N CYS A 42 -7.06 -11.70 1.46
CA CYS A 42 -8.08 -11.31 0.47
C CYS A 42 -7.97 -9.83 0.06
N GLY A 43 -8.77 -9.42 -0.94
CA GLY A 43 -8.74 -8.04 -1.47
C GLY A 43 -9.11 -7.01 -0.42
N ASP A 44 -10.17 -7.28 0.35
CA ASP A 44 -10.62 -6.41 1.42
C ASP A 44 -9.57 -6.29 2.54
N GLU A 45 -8.86 -7.37 2.87
CA GLU A 45 -7.75 -7.34 3.83
C GLU A 45 -6.63 -6.40 3.35
N LEU A 46 -6.16 -6.56 2.10
CA LEU A 46 -5.12 -5.68 1.54
C LEU A 46 -5.52 -4.20 1.57
N VAL A 47 -6.78 -3.90 1.20
CA VAL A 47 -7.31 -2.54 1.22
C VAL A 47 -7.39 -2.00 2.65
N ASN A 48 -7.85 -2.81 3.62
CA ASN A 48 -7.94 -2.38 5.02
C ASN A 48 -6.56 -2.18 5.66
N GLU A 49 -5.59 -3.03 5.34
CA GLU A 49 -4.25 -2.98 5.91
C GLU A 49 -3.46 -1.73 5.49
N ILE A 50 -3.75 -1.14 4.32
CA ILE A 50 -3.10 0.10 3.88
C ILE A 50 -3.70 1.38 4.51
N ILE A 51 -4.97 1.36 4.97
CA ILE A 51 -5.64 2.56 5.51
C ILE A 51 -4.88 3.14 6.70
N ASN A 52 -4.50 2.29 7.66
CA ASN A 52 -3.80 2.73 8.86
C ASN A 52 -2.44 3.39 8.55
N PRO A 53 -1.55 2.77 7.74
CA PRO A 53 -0.33 3.42 7.26
C PRO A 53 -0.56 4.79 6.60
N LEU A 54 -1.56 4.90 5.71
CA LEU A 54 -1.89 6.17 5.05
C LEU A 54 -2.27 7.26 6.06
N GLU A 55 -3.05 6.92 7.09
CA GLU A 55 -3.43 7.87 8.14
C GLU A 55 -2.27 8.25 9.05
N LEU A 56 -1.42 7.28 9.41
CA LEU A 56 -0.26 7.51 10.27
C LEU A 56 0.72 8.48 9.63
N ILE A 57 0.99 8.38 8.33
CA ILE A 57 1.90 9.28 7.62
C ILE A 57 1.40 10.72 7.59
N GLN A 58 0.08 10.94 7.59
CA GLN A 58 -0.51 12.28 7.58
C GLN A 58 -0.40 13.01 8.93
N ARG A 59 -0.05 12.31 10.01
CA ARG A 59 0.08 12.90 11.35
C ARG A 59 1.31 13.83 11.42
N PRO A 60 1.23 14.97 12.13
CA PRO A 60 2.32 15.94 12.21
C PRO A 60 3.67 15.34 12.59
N GLU A 61 3.68 14.35 13.49
CA GLU A 61 4.87 13.66 13.95
C GLU A 61 5.56 12.80 12.89
N ASN A 62 4.89 12.47 11.77
CA ASN A 62 5.41 11.59 10.71
C ASN A 62 5.64 12.31 9.37
N LYS A 63 5.23 13.58 9.26
CA LYS A 63 5.34 14.36 8.01
C LYS A 63 6.77 14.50 7.49
N TYR A 64 7.78 14.33 8.32
CA TYR A 64 9.18 14.43 7.88
C TYR A 64 9.66 13.21 7.08
N LEU A 65 8.87 12.12 7.02
CA LEU A 65 9.22 10.89 6.30
C LEU A 65 9.11 11.01 4.77
N PHE A 66 8.37 12.03 4.32
CA PHE A 66 8.05 12.31 2.93
C PHE A 66 8.08 13.83 2.71
N ASP A 67 8.36 14.26 1.49
CA ASP A 67 8.24 15.67 1.12
C ASP A 67 6.77 16.10 0.96
N ASN A 68 6.55 17.41 0.76
CA ASN A 68 5.20 17.95 0.67
C ASN A 68 4.40 17.43 -0.54
N ASN A 69 5.05 17.13 -1.66
CA ASN A 69 4.41 16.60 -2.86
C ASN A 69 4.03 15.13 -2.65
N GLU A 70 4.93 14.34 -2.07
CA GLU A 70 4.68 12.95 -1.68
C GLU A 70 3.53 12.87 -0.67
N LEU A 71 3.52 13.71 0.36
CA LEU A 71 2.43 13.78 1.36
C LEU A 71 1.09 14.14 0.72
N LEU A 72 1.08 15.05 -0.27
CA LEU A 72 -0.12 15.40 -1.03
C LEU A 72 -0.63 14.21 -1.85
N ALA A 73 0.27 13.52 -2.57
CA ALA A 73 -0.07 12.34 -3.35
C ALA A 73 -0.62 11.19 -2.47
N ILE A 74 -0.02 10.95 -1.31
CA ILE A 74 -0.51 9.98 -0.32
C ILE A 74 -1.93 10.34 0.14
N LYS A 75 -2.19 11.61 0.43
CA LYS A 75 -3.53 12.08 0.83
C LYS A 75 -4.55 11.89 -0.29
N GLU A 76 -4.19 12.23 -1.51
CA GLU A 76 -5.06 12.05 -2.69
C GLU A 76 -5.36 10.58 -2.96
N TYR A 77 -4.36 9.71 -2.85
CA TYR A 77 -4.53 8.27 -2.97
C TYR A 77 -5.50 7.73 -1.92
N LYS A 78 -5.34 8.11 -0.64
CA LYS A 78 -6.28 7.71 0.42
C LYS A 78 -7.71 8.14 0.08
N ASN A 79 -7.91 9.39 -0.34
CA ASN A 79 -9.24 9.88 -0.70
C ASN A 79 -9.86 9.10 -1.89
N LYS A 80 -9.04 8.72 -2.88
CA LYS A 80 -9.48 7.87 -4.01
C LYS A 80 -9.90 6.49 -3.51
N LEU A 81 -9.10 5.87 -2.65
CA LEU A 81 -9.40 4.56 -2.06
C LEU A 81 -10.68 4.60 -1.22
N ASP A 82 -10.82 5.59 -0.33
CA ASP A 82 -12.05 5.81 0.47
C ASP A 82 -13.29 5.97 -0.43
N THR A 83 -13.15 6.66 -1.56
CA THR A 83 -14.25 6.85 -2.52
C THR A 83 -14.61 5.54 -3.22
N ILE A 84 -13.61 4.75 -3.62
CA ILE A 84 -13.81 3.44 -4.22
C ILE A 84 -14.54 2.52 -3.23
N CYS A 85 -14.07 2.42 -2.00
CA CYS A 85 -14.68 1.58 -0.97
C CYS A 85 -16.12 2.00 -0.67
N LYS A 86 -16.39 3.30 -0.54
CA LYS A 86 -17.75 3.81 -0.29
C LYS A 86 -18.71 3.52 -1.45
N ASN A 87 -18.26 3.70 -2.68
CA ASN A 87 -19.11 3.49 -3.87
C ASN A 87 -19.37 2.02 -4.17
N ASN A 88 -18.54 1.12 -3.66
CA ASN A 88 -18.62 -0.32 -3.89
C ASN A 88 -18.80 -1.09 -2.57
N ASN A 89 -19.46 -0.47 -1.59
CA ASN A 89 -19.80 -1.11 -0.32
C ASN A 89 -20.92 -2.14 -0.55
N THR A 90 -20.52 -3.32 -0.99
CA THR A 90 -21.38 -4.47 -1.31
C THR A 90 -20.87 -5.70 -0.56
N ASP A 91 -21.65 -6.78 -0.54
CA ASP A 91 -21.21 -8.06 0.05
C ASP A 91 -20.16 -8.79 -0.83
N THR A 92 -19.82 -8.25 -2.01
CA THR A 92 -18.80 -8.77 -2.92
C THR A 92 -17.43 -8.21 -2.57
N ASP A 93 -16.42 -9.09 -2.45
CA ASP A 93 -15.03 -8.70 -2.23
C ASP A 93 -14.52 -7.83 -3.39
N LEU A 94 -13.82 -6.74 -3.08
CA LEU A 94 -13.30 -5.81 -4.08
C LEU A 94 -12.40 -6.48 -5.14
N TYR A 95 -11.72 -7.57 -4.79
CA TYR A 95 -10.87 -8.35 -5.69
C TYR A 95 -11.67 -9.01 -6.83
N GLU A 96 -12.90 -9.45 -6.54
CA GLU A 96 -13.78 -10.07 -7.54
C GLU A 96 -14.33 -9.03 -8.53
N MET A 97 -14.31 -7.75 -8.15
CA MET A 97 -14.76 -6.64 -8.98
C MET A 97 -13.64 -6.17 -9.93
N SER A 98 -13.35 -6.94 -10.99
CA SER A 98 -12.16 -6.75 -11.84
C SER A 98 -11.90 -5.31 -12.31
N GLU A 99 -12.94 -4.56 -12.69
CA GLU A 99 -12.79 -3.16 -13.09
C GLU A 99 -12.40 -2.22 -11.95
N VAL A 100 -12.93 -2.47 -10.75
CA VAL A 100 -12.63 -1.71 -9.53
C VAL A 100 -11.25 -2.07 -9.03
N TRP A 101 -10.94 -3.37 -8.96
CA TRP A 101 -9.64 -3.86 -8.54
C TRP A 101 -8.50 -3.34 -9.41
N ASN A 102 -8.69 -3.35 -10.74
CA ASN A 102 -7.68 -2.81 -11.67
C ASN A 102 -7.42 -1.30 -11.43
N LYS A 103 -8.43 -0.52 -11.02
CA LYS A 103 -8.23 0.90 -10.65
C LYS A 103 -7.39 1.03 -9.38
N ILE A 104 -7.58 0.14 -8.41
CA ILE A 104 -6.78 0.09 -7.18
C ILE A 104 -5.33 -0.25 -7.52
N ILE A 105 -5.09 -1.29 -8.33
CA ILE A 105 -3.74 -1.69 -8.78
C ILE A 105 -3.03 -0.50 -9.45
N ILE A 106 -3.65 0.09 -10.49
CA ILE A 106 -3.05 1.21 -11.24
C ILE A 106 -2.76 2.40 -10.31
N SER A 107 -3.69 2.73 -9.41
CA SER A 107 -3.48 3.83 -8.47
C SER A 107 -2.33 3.55 -7.50
N SER A 108 -2.16 2.30 -7.07
CA SER A 108 -1.12 1.87 -6.14
C SER A 108 0.25 1.89 -6.81
N VAL A 109 0.35 1.38 -8.04
CA VAL A 109 1.57 1.48 -8.88
C VAL A 109 1.96 2.94 -9.09
N ASN A 110 1.01 3.80 -9.44
CA ASN A 110 1.29 5.21 -9.68
C ASN A 110 1.81 5.93 -8.42
N LEU A 111 1.22 5.65 -7.26
CA LEU A 111 1.72 6.22 -6.00
C LEU A 111 3.11 5.67 -5.68
N LEU A 112 3.33 4.36 -5.80
CA LEU A 112 4.63 3.73 -5.52
C LEU A 112 5.75 4.38 -6.37
N ASN A 113 5.51 4.53 -7.67
CA ASN A 113 6.43 5.19 -8.60
C ASN A 113 6.68 6.66 -8.23
N LEU A 114 5.66 7.39 -7.80
CA LEU A 114 5.79 8.79 -7.37
C LEU A 114 6.66 8.89 -6.11
N LEU A 115 6.58 7.91 -5.20
CA LEU A 115 7.42 7.82 -4.01
C LEU A 115 8.85 7.34 -4.33
N GLY A 116 9.18 7.12 -5.60
CA GLY A 116 10.51 6.70 -6.06
C GLY A 116 10.77 5.20 -6.00
N TYR A 117 9.72 4.37 -5.88
CA TYR A 117 9.84 2.91 -5.79
C TYR A 117 9.15 2.24 -6.99
N SER A 118 9.70 1.13 -7.42
CA SER A 118 9.14 0.22 -8.42
C SER A 118 8.78 -1.12 -7.77
N LEU A 119 8.04 -1.97 -8.49
CA LEU A 119 7.73 -3.32 -8.01
C LEU A 119 8.98 -4.18 -7.79
N ASN A 120 10.08 -3.91 -8.50
CA ASN A 120 11.32 -4.67 -8.41
C ASN A 120 12.15 -4.34 -7.15
N ASP A 121 11.74 -3.32 -6.38
CA ASP A 121 12.40 -2.95 -5.13
C ASP A 121 11.96 -3.86 -3.96
N PHE A 122 11.01 -4.75 -4.19
CA PHE A 122 10.43 -5.66 -3.20
C PHE A 122 10.66 -7.12 -3.58
N ASP A 123 10.72 -7.99 -2.57
CA ASP A 123 10.72 -9.43 -2.79
C ASP A 123 9.30 -9.95 -3.01
N GLU A 124 9.21 -11.23 -3.34
CA GLU A 124 7.94 -11.93 -3.53
C GLU A 124 7.06 -11.97 -2.28
N ASP A 125 7.60 -11.62 -1.11
CA ASP A 125 6.92 -11.63 0.18
C ASP A 125 6.59 -10.21 0.66
N ALA A 126 6.72 -9.22 -0.24
CA ALA A 126 6.49 -7.80 -0.03
C ALA A 126 7.50 -7.09 0.87
N ASN A 127 8.66 -7.69 1.15
CA ASN A 127 9.71 -7.01 1.88
C ASN A 127 10.50 -6.09 0.96
N LEU A 128 10.69 -4.84 1.37
CA LEU A 128 11.59 -3.91 0.66
C LEU A 128 13.05 -4.43 0.72
N ILE A 129 13.64 -4.73 -0.44
CA ILE A 129 14.98 -5.34 -0.56
C ILE A 129 16.09 -4.28 -0.57
N ALA A 130 15.81 -3.09 -1.09
CA ALA A 130 16.76 -1.99 -1.15
C ALA A 130 16.13 -0.67 -0.69
N GLU A 131 16.70 -0.03 0.33
CA GLU A 131 16.42 1.36 0.62
C GLU A 131 17.08 2.24 -0.46
N HIS A 132 16.38 2.46 -1.57
CA HIS A 132 16.77 3.48 -2.52
C HIS A 132 16.55 4.86 -1.86
N LYS A 133 17.64 5.48 -1.43
CA LYS A 133 17.74 6.95 -1.42
C LYS A 133 18.53 7.34 -2.66
N VAL A 134 17.85 7.98 -3.61
CA VAL A 134 18.52 8.95 -4.47
C VAL A 134 18.79 10.19 -3.62
#